data_AF-A0A1N6GU44-F1
#
_entry.id   AF-A0A1N6GU44-F1
#
_cell.length_a   1.000
_cell.length_b   1.000
_cell.length_c   1.000
_cell.angle_alpha   90.00
_cell.angle_beta   90.00
_cell.angle_gamma   90.00
#
_symmetry.space_group_name_H-M   'P 1'
#
loop_
_entity.id
_entity.type
_entity.pdbx_description
1 polymer ?
#
loop_
_entity_poly.entity_id
_entity_poly.type
_entity_poly.pdbx_seq_one_letter_code
_entity_poly.pdbx_strand_id
1 'polypeptide(L)'
;MTQRQLESAVADATGESLDLVQDFGFSLVSPDRDDLEPEDVVLAVVCPSCRRAVSYPGPTRDGSLPLAECVPCDLYFAIESNAIRVGVAE
;
A
#
# COMPACT_ATOMS: atom_id res chain seq x y z
N MET A 1 21.88 4.06 4.60
CA MET A 1 23.05 3.94 3.71
C MET A 1 23.00 5.11 2.73
N THR A 2 24.13 5.72 2.39
CA THR A 2 24.18 6.82 1.41
C THR A 2 24.31 6.27 -0.02
N GLN A 3 23.94 7.07 -1.01
CA GLN A 3 24.05 6.71 -2.43
C GLN A 3 25.46 6.24 -2.82
N ARG A 4 26.49 6.97 -2.39
CA ARG A 4 27.90 6.63 -2.65
C ARG A 4 28.32 5.31 -2.01
N GLN A 5 27.76 4.97 -0.85
CA GLN A 5 28.01 3.69 -0.17
C GLN A 5 27.33 2.52 -0.88
N LEU A 6 26.14 2.74 -1.45
CA LEU A 6 25.48 1.76 -2.32
C LEU A 6 26.33 1.49 -3.57
N GLU A 7 26.71 2.56 -4.28
CA GLU A 7 27.50 2.45 -5.51
C GLU A 7 28.84 1.74 -5.27
N SER A 8 29.52 2.06 -4.17
CA SER A 8 30.76 1.38 -3.80
C SER A 8 30.54 -0.10 -3.47
N ALA A 9 29.47 -0.43 -2.75
CA ALA A 9 29.14 -1.81 -2.43
C ALA A 9 28.76 -2.65 -3.68
N VAL A 10 28.07 -2.05 -4.64
CA VAL A 10 27.73 -2.70 -5.92
C VAL A 10 29.00 -2.94 -6.75
N ALA A 11 29.89 -1.95 -6.85
CA ALA A 11 31.18 -2.09 -7.53
C ALA A 11 32.03 -3.22 -6.91
N ASP A 12 32.15 -3.25 -5.58
CA ASP A 12 32.91 -4.29 -4.87
C ASP A 12 32.32 -5.69 -5.07
N ALA A 13 30.98 -5.82 -5.09
CA ALA A 13 30.30 -7.11 -5.23
C ALA A 13 30.34 -7.67 -6.66
N THR A 14 30.34 -6.79 -7.67
CA THR A 14 30.27 -7.17 -9.09
C THR A 14 31.64 -7.16 -9.79
N GLY A 15 32.63 -6.49 -9.21
CA GLY A 15 33.92 -6.24 -9.83
C GLY A 15 33.90 -5.15 -10.91
N GLU A 16 32.76 -4.48 -11.09
CA GLU A 16 32.57 -3.38 -12.03
C GLU A 16 33.21 -2.08 -11.51
N SER A 17 33.53 -1.15 -12.40
CA SER A 17 34.08 0.15 -12.00
C SER A 17 33.01 1.08 -11.42
N LEU A 18 33.41 1.94 -10.48
CA LEU A 18 32.50 2.89 -9.82
C LEU A 18 31.86 3.87 -10.82
N ASP A 19 32.56 4.28 -11.87
CA ASP A 19 32.01 5.12 -12.94
C ASP A 19 30.88 4.41 -13.69
N LEU A 20 31.06 3.12 -13.97
CA LEU A 20 30.07 2.32 -14.68
C LEU A 20 28.82 2.09 -13.81
N VAL A 21 29.00 1.80 -12.51
CA VAL A 21 27.89 1.69 -11.56
C VAL A 21 27.12 3.01 -11.41
N GLN A 22 27.80 4.15 -11.41
CA GLN A 22 27.16 5.48 -11.38
C GLN A 22 26.34 5.73 -12.66
N ASP A 23 26.84 5.35 -13.83
CA ASP A 23 26.14 5.51 -15.11
C ASP A 23 24.83 4.71 -15.17
N PHE A 24 24.82 3.51 -14.57
CA PHE A 24 23.62 2.67 -14.49
C PHE A 24 22.56 3.14 -13.48
N GLY A 25 22.89 4.07 -12.58
CA GLY A 25 21.91 4.76 -11.73
C GLY A 25 21.21 3.87 -10.69
N PHE A 26 21.94 3.01 -9.98
CA PHE A 26 21.38 2.19 -8.90
C PHE A 26 20.82 3.04 -7.76
N SER A 27 19.65 2.68 -7.24
CA SER A 27 19.04 3.35 -6.08
C SER A 27 18.73 2.33 -5.00
N LEU A 28 18.79 2.76 -3.74
CA LEU A 28 18.16 2.01 -2.66
C LEU A 28 16.66 2.02 -2.93
N VAL A 29 16.09 0.84 -3.17
CA VAL A 29 14.65 0.66 -3.07
C VAL A 29 14.32 0.84 -1.59
N SER A 30 13.70 1.97 -1.24
CA SER A 30 12.99 2.02 0.04
C SER A 30 11.91 0.96 -0.06
N PRO A 31 11.64 0.16 0.99
CA PRO A 31 10.43 -0.65 1.04
C PRO A 31 9.25 0.32 1.07
N ASP A 32 8.90 0.81 -0.10
CA ASP A 32 7.71 1.58 -0.37
C ASP A 32 6.57 0.58 -0.55
N ARG A 33 5.35 1.08 -0.42
CA ARG A 33 4.10 0.38 -0.11
C ARG A 33 3.61 -0.60 -1.19
N ASP A 34 4.48 -1.03 -2.09
CA ASP A 34 4.27 -1.98 -3.18
C ASP A 34 4.71 -3.42 -2.84
N ASP A 35 5.39 -3.63 -1.70
CA ASP A 35 5.64 -4.98 -1.14
C ASP A 35 4.46 -5.43 -0.27
N LEU A 36 3.24 -5.18 -0.74
CA LEU A 36 2.03 -5.73 -0.13
C LEU A 36 1.94 -7.17 -0.60
N GLU A 37 2.12 -8.12 0.31
CA GLU A 37 1.77 -9.50 0.01
C GLU A 37 0.25 -9.55 -0.29
N PRO A 38 -0.23 -10.50 -1.11
CA PRO A 38 -1.65 -10.60 -1.43
C PRO A 38 -2.57 -10.65 -0.19
N GLU A 39 -2.02 -11.07 0.95
CA GLU A 39 -2.65 -11.13 2.27
C GLU A 39 -2.75 -9.77 2.99
N ASP A 40 -1.93 -8.78 2.62
CA ASP A 40 -1.98 -7.40 3.14
C ASP A 40 -3.03 -6.54 2.43
N VAL A 41 -3.57 -7.07 1.34
CA VAL A 41 -4.53 -6.38 0.48
C VAL A 41 -5.95 -6.68 0.94
N VAL A 42 -6.64 -5.66 1.46
CA VAL A 42 -8.03 -5.75 1.91
C VAL A 42 -8.95 -4.90 1.06
N LEU A 43 -10.22 -5.30 1.00
CA LEU A 43 -11.26 -4.43 0.47
C LEU A 43 -11.58 -3.35 1.50
N ALA A 44 -11.67 -2.11 1.04
CA ALA A 44 -11.95 -0.95 1.86
C ALA A 44 -13.02 -0.07 1.23
N VAL A 45 -13.69 0.72 2.07
CA VAL A 45 -14.66 1.76 1.68
C VAL A 45 -14.28 3.08 2.33
N VAL A 46 -14.61 4.19 1.69
CA VAL A 46 -14.22 5.52 2.18
C VAL A 46 -15.33 6.12 3.03
N CYS A 47 -15.02 6.50 4.26
CA CYS A 47 -15.96 7.21 5.12
C CYS A 47 -16.38 8.55 4.47
N PRO A 48 -17.68 8.84 4.32
CA PRO A 48 -18.14 10.06 3.68
C PRO A 48 -17.82 11.33 4.49
N SER A 49 -17.60 11.19 5.81
CA SER A 49 -17.32 12.30 6.71
C SER A 49 -15.81 12.64 6.76
N CYS A 50 -14.97 11.70 7.21
CA CYS A 50 -13.54 11.96 7.39
C CYS A 50 -12.65 11.52 6.24
N ARG A 51 -13.22 10.92 5.18
CA ARG A 51 -12.52 10.43 3.98
C ARG A 51 -11.44 9.37 4.22
N ARG A 52 -11.37 8.80 5.44
CA ARG A 52 -10.50 7.65 5.73
C ARG A 52 -11.05 6.36 5.12
N ALA A 53 -10.14 5.48 4.73
CA ALA A 53 -10.47 4.11 4.38
C ALA A 53 -10.88 3.35 5.65
N VAL A 54 -11.92 2.53 5.55
CA VAL A 54 -12.35 1.60 6.60
C VAL A 54 -12.58 0.24 5.96
N SER A 55 -12.36 -0.83 6.72
CA SER A 55 -12.48 -2.20 6.22
C SER A 55 -13.88 -2.48 5.66
N TYR A 56 -13.94 -3.09 4.49
CA TYR A 56 -15.20 -3.51 3.89
C TYR A 56 -15.75 -4.71 4.66
N PRO A 57 -16.97 -4.63 5.23
CA PRO A 57 -17.55 -5.68 6.09
C PRO A 57 -17.94 -6.98 5.35
N GLY A 58 -17.82 -7.02 4.02
CA GLY A 58 -18.30 -8.13 3.21
C GLY A 58 -19.81 -8.08 2.97
N PRO A 59 -20.34 -8.82 1.97
CA PRO A 59 -21.78 -8.95 1.76
C PRO A 59 -22.42 -9.85 2.84
N THR A 60 -23.71 -9.68 3.08
CA THR A 60 -24.50 -10.61 3.89
C THR A 60 -24.78 -11.92 3.14
N ARG A 61 -25.32 -12.94 3.83
CA ARG A 61 -25.66 -14.24 3.23
C ARG A 61 -26.63 -14.13 2.04
N ASP A 62 -27.52 -13.16 2.07
CA ASP A 62 -28.50 -12.89 1.01
C ASP A 62 -27.94 -12.00 -0.12
N GLY A 63 -26.64 -11.66 -0.06
CA GLY A 63 -25.94 -10.87 -1.08
C GLY A 63 -26.12 -9.35 -0.95
N SER A 64 -26.85 -8.87 0.05
CA SER A 64 -26.99 -7.43 0.32
C SER A 64 -25.74 -6.85 0.95
N LEU A 65 -25.47 -5.57 0.72
CA LEU A 65 -24.36 -4.85 1.35
C LEU A 65 -24.79 -4.34 2.74
N PRO A 66 -24.12 -4.75 3.83
CA PRO A 66 -24.38 -4.19 5.15
C PRO A 66 -23.83 -2.76 5.26
N LEU A 67 -24.16 -2.06 6.34
CA LEU A 67 -23.59 -0.74 6.63
C LEU A 67 -22.11 -0.87 7.02
N ALA A 68 -21.27 0.03 6.51
CA ALA A 68 -19.91 0.18 6.96
C ALA A 68 -19.86 1.03 8.23
N GLU A 69 -18.88 0.77 9.08
CA GLU A 69 -18.65 1.50 10.33
C GLU A 69 -17.35 2.30 10.26
N CYS A 70 -17.38 3.56 10.67
CA CYS A 70 -16.19 4.38 10.85
C CYS A 70 -16.00 4.70 12.34
N VAL A 71 -15.18 3.91 13.04
CA VAL A 71 -14.89 4.10 14.48
C VAL A 71 -14.43 5.52 14.82
N PRO A 72 -13.53 6.18 14.06
CA PRO A 72 -13.12 7.55 14.38
C PRO A 72 -14.25 8.59 14.31
N CYS A 73 -15.28 8.35 13.51
CA CYS A 73 -16.43 9.25 13.37
C CYS A 73 -17.68 8.76 14.09
N ASP A 74 -17.62 7.56 14.69
CA ASP A 74 -18.76 6.89 15.34
C ASP A 74 -20.02 6.87 14.45
N LEU A 75 -19.86 6.49 13.16
CA LEU A 75 -20.96 6.54 12.20
C LEU A 75 -21.07 5.25 11.38
N TYR A 76 -22.31 4.85 11.13
CA TYR A 76 -22.66 3.80 10.18
C TYR A 76 -23.18 4.41 8.87
N PHE A 77 -22.70 3.92 7.72
CA PHE A 77 -23.07 4.44 6.42
C PHE A 77 -23.29 3.34 5.37
N ALA A 78 -24.17 3.63 4.41
CA ALA A 78 -24.44 2.73 3.29
C ALA A 78 -23.25 2.64 2.34
N ILE A 79 -23.00 1.44 1.82
CA ILE A 79 -21.94 1.19 0.85
C ILE A 79 -22.55 1.23 -0.54
N GLU A 80 -22.08 2.15 -1.38
CA GLU A 80 -22.37 2.12 -2.81
C GLU A 80 -21.44 1.11 -3.50
N SER A 81 -21.96 0.28 -4.41
CA SER A 81 -21.18 -0.80 -5.03
C SER A 81 -19.93 -0.31 -5.80
N ASN A 82 -19.93 0.95 -6.25
CA ASN A 82 -18.80 1.59 -6.94
C ASN A 82 -17.78 2.24 -5.97
N ALA A 83 -18.05 2.25 -4.66
CA ALA A 83 -17.23 2.86 -3.64
C ALA A 83 -16.23 1.89 -2.99
N ILE A 84 -16.31 0.59 -3.31
CA ILE A 84 -15.36 -0.42 -2.86
C ILE A 84 -14.04 -0.22 -3.59
N ARG A 85 -12.94 -0.22 -2.84
CA ARG A 85 -11.56 -0.04 -3.32
C ARG A 85 -10.68 -1.14 -2.73
N VAL A 86 -9.59 -1.41 -3.40
CA VAL A 86 -8.49 -2.22 -2.86
C VAL A 86 -7.60 -1.29 -2.04
N GLY A 87 -7.28 -1.68 -0.81
CA GLY A 87 -6.46 -0.90 0.12
C GLY A 87 -5.59 -1.80 1.01
N VAL A 88 -4.83 -1.17 1.90
CA VAL A 88 -3.98 -1.85 2.88
C VAL A 88 -4.68 -1.86 4.22
N ALA A 89 -4.61 -2.96 4.95
CA ALA A 89 -5.07 -3.00 6.33
C ALA A 89 -4.17 -2.08 7.19
N GLU A 90 -4.71 -0.96 7.67
CA GLU A 90 -4.04 -0.07 8.63
C GLU A 90 -4.31 -0.50 10.08
#